data_AF-A0A7S3ADA7-F1
#
_entry.id   AF-A0A7S3ADA7-F1
#
_cell.length_a   1.000
_cell.length_b   1.000
_cell.length_c   1.000
_cell.angle_alpha   90.00
_cell.angle_beta   90.00
_cell.angle_gamma   90.00
#
_symmetry.space_group_name_H-M   'P 1'
#
loop_
_entity.id
_entity.type
_entity.pdbx_description
1 polymer ?
#
loop_
_entity_poly.entity_id
_entity_poly.type
_entity_poly.pdbx_seq_one_letter_code
_entity_poly.pdbx_strand_id
1 'polypeptide(L)'
;EFLGITHPLEQVRVKAVIKNFTPDNIKDSTAYQIPVVNIFFDLLFDDSPPSNEQLKDMLNTFGLLAALLLTVAMSIPASFDYDELDDALERFEVAPYAAYLNGTALIQELQVSSAVGVFGLGATIIAVVVMLIITAIPQWASQSKARIKYWHWARWTVLWIILNLILGAFGTFQAFNRMVMLKFTDFYLAEHSSISVFNPESSFVFFFGLGLLWLLLPLIIILLGMG
;
A
#
# COMPACT_ATOMS: atom_id res chain seq x y z
N GLU A 1 39.86 4.37 -1.22
CA GLU A 1 40.89 3.38 -1.54
C GLU A 1 40.65 2.14 -0.68
N PHE A 2 39.74 1.26 -1.10
CA PHE A 2 39.45 0.00 -0.42
C PHE A 2 40.32 -1.08 -1.06
N LEU A 3 41.50 -1.31 -0.49
CA LEU A 3 42.36 -2.45 -0.81
C LEU A 3 41.79 -3.69 -0.12
N GLY A 4 41.59 -4.77 -0.87
CA GLY A 4 41.19 -6.05 -0.31
C GLY A 4 41.08 -7.13 -1.38
N ILE A 5 42.21 -7.80 -1.61
CA ILE A 5 42.41 -8.96 -2.47
C ILE A 5 41.20 -9.92 -2.42
N THR A 6 40.28 -9.82 -3.39
CA THR A 6 39.28 -10.87 -3.61
C THR A 6 40.00 -11.97 -4.37
N HIS A 7 40.10 -13.14 -3.76
CA HIS A 7 40.73 -14.30 -4.37
C HIS A 7 40.09 -14.53 -5.76
N PRO A 8 40.85 -14.82 -6.83
CA PRO A 8 40.28 -14.98 -8.18
C PRO A 8 39.14 -16.00 -8.25
N LEU A 9 39.10 -16.96 -7.32
CA LEU A 9 38.01 -17.92 -7.15
C LEU A 9 36.69 -17.29 -6.65
N GLU A 10 36.74 -16.26 -5.80
CA GLU A 10 35.54 -15.52 -5.40
C GLU A 10 34.97 -14.69 -6.55
N GLN A 11 35.83 -14.08 -7.38
CA GLN A 11 35.34 -13.34 -8.55
C GLN A 11 34.64 -14.27 -9.55
N VAL A 12 35.13 -15.51 -9.72
CA VAL A 12 34.48 -16.52 -10.57
C VAL A 12 33.15 -16.97 -9.97
N ARG A 13 33.09 -17.19 -8.64
CA ARG A 13 31.83 -17.54 -7.95
C ARG A 13 30.79 -16.43 -8.05
N VAL A 14 31.16 -15.17 -7.79
CA VAL A 14 30.22 -14.04 -7.86
C VAL A 14 29.74 -13.83 -9.30
N LYS A 15 30.63 -13.94 -10.30
CA LYS A 15 30.20 -13.89 -11.71
C LYS A 15 29.28 -15.06 -12.08
N ALA A 16 29.52 -16.26 -11.57
CA ALA A 16 28.63 -17.40 -11.81
C ALA A 16 27.26 -17.21 -11.15
N VAL A 17 27.21 -16.68 -9.93
CA VAL A 17 25.94 -16.36 -9.24
C VAL A 17 25.17 -15.28 -10.00
N ILE A 18 25.82 -14.18 -10.39
CA ILE A 18 25.18 -13.10 -11.16
C ILE A 18 24.71 -13.59 -12.53
N LYS A 19 25.47 -14.46 -13.19
CA LYS A 19 25.11 -15.02 -14.51
C LYS A 19 23.92 -15.98 -14.42
N ASN A 20 23.65 -16.55 -13.25
CA ASN A 20 22.44 -17.35 -13.03
C ASN A 20 21.19 -16.48 -12.77
N PHE A 21 21.34 -15.19 -12.44
CA PHE A 21 20.25 -14.21 -12.33
C PHE A 21 19.93 -13.55 -13.68
N THR A 22 19.82 -14.34 -14.76
CA THR A 22 19.21 -13.85 -15.99
C THR A 22 17.68 -13.80 -15.83
N PRO A 23 16.97 -12.84 -16.45
CA PRO A 23 15.51 -12.75 -16.39
C PRO A 23 14.80 -14.05 -16.76
N ASP A 24 15.36 -14.81 -17.71
CA ASP A 24 14.82 -16.09 -18.16
C ASP A 24 14.82 -17.14 -17.05
N ASN A 25 15.89 -17.23 -16.25
CA ASN A 25 15.98 -18.18 -15.14
C ASN A 25 15.08 -17.77 -13.95
N ILE A 26 14.72 -16.49 -13.83
CA ILE A 26 13.86 -16.01 -12.74
C ILE A 26 12.41 -16.44 -12.97
N LYS A 27 11.95 -16.53 -14.23
CA LYS A 27 10.60 -17.00 -14.56
C LYS A 27 10.36 -18.44 -14.13
N ASP A 28 11.41 -19.26 -14.07
CA ASP A 28 11.35 -20.64 -13.58
C ASP A 28 11.44 -20.75 -12.05
N SER A 29 11.68 -19.65 -11.33
CA SER A 29 11.79 -19.66 -9.87
C SER A 29 10.41 -19.77 -9.20
N THR A 30 10.34 -20.48 -8.07
CA THR A 30 9.11 -20.58 -7.25
C THR A 30 8.61 -19.21 -6.79
N ALA A 31 9.49 -18.21 -6.67
CA ALA A 31 9.10 -16.84 -6.34
C ALA A 31 8.27 -16.16 -7.43
N TYR A 32 8.48 -16.51 -8.71
CA TYR A 32 7.70 -15.97 -9.83
C TYR A 32 6.29 -16.57 -9.92
N GLN A 33 6.04 -17.71 -9.27
CA GLN A 33 4.70 -18.30 -9.18
C GLN A 33 3.76 -17.51 -8.27
N ILE A 34 4.30 -16.61 -7.44
CA ILE A 34 3.53 -15.74 -6.55
C ILE A 34 2.92 -14.60 -7.39
N PRO A 35 1.57 -14.51 -7.56
CA PRO A 35 0.96 -13.58 -8.50
C PRO A 35 1.34 -12.11 -8.27
N VAL A 36 1.45 -11.70 -7.00
CA VAL A 36 1.85 -10.32 -6.66
C VAL A 36 3.29 -10.04 -7.06
N VAL A 37 4.21 -10.96 -6.77
CA VAL A 37 5.62 -10.83 -7.16
C VAL A 37 5.75 -10.82 -8.68
N ASN A 38 4.98 -11.67 -9.36
CA ASN A 38 4.92 -11.72 -10.82
C ASN A 38 4.50 -10.36 -11.41
N ILE A 39 3.41 -9.76 -10.91
CA ILE A 39 2.96 -8.45 -11.38
C ILE A 39 4.05 -7.38 -11.22
N PHE A 40 4.73 -7.31 -10.07
CA PHE A 40 5.82 -6.35 -9.87
C PHE A 40 7.03 -6.66 -10.74
N PHE A 41 7.35 -7.94 -10.93
CA PHE A 41 8.46 -8.35 -11.77
C PHE A 41 8.21 -8.00 -13.22
N ASP A 42 7.06 -8.35 -13.76
CA ASP A 42 6.64 -8.01 -15.13
C ASP A 42 6.60 -6.49 -15.32
N LEU A 43 6.07 -5.74 -14.34
CA LEU A 43 6.03 -4.27 -14.42
C LEU A 43 7.44 -3.62 -14.43
N LEU A 44 8.40 -4.16 -13.68
CA LEU A 44 9.73 -3.56 -13.50
C LEU A 44 10.75 -4.04 -14.54
N PHE A 45 10.67 -5.30 -14.94
CA PHE A 45 11.71 -5.96 -15.72
C PHE A 45 11.25 -6.46 -17.09
N ASP A 46 9.94 -6.56 -17.36
CA ASP A 46 9.47 -6.87 -18.71
C ASP A 46 9.36 -5.58 -19.54
N ASP A 47 10.14 -5.54 -20.62
CA ASP A 47 10.10 -4.46 -21.61
C ASP A 47 8.89 -4.61 -22.56
N SER A 48 8.15 -5.72 -22.48
CA SER A 48 6.97 -5.95 -23.30
C SER A 48 5.79 -5.09 -22.82
N PRO A 49 5.29 -4.13 -23.64
CA PRO A 49 4.21 -3.25 -23.20
C PRO A 49 2.87 -4.00 -23.20
N PRO A 50 2.02 -3.85 -22.17
CA PRO A 50 0.67 -4.42 -22.16
C PRO A 50 -0.16 -3.82 -23.30
N SER A 51 -1.20 -4.54 -23.75
CA SER A 51 -2.12 -4.00 -24.75
C SER A 51 -2.76 -2.70 -24.24
N ASN A 52 -3.12 -1.78 -25.15
CA ASN A 52 -3.74 -0.51 -24.75
C ASN A 52 -5.06 -0.74 -24.00
N GLU A 53 -5.81 -1.78 -24.39
CA GLU A 53 -7.05 -2.19 -23.70
C GLU A 53 -6.73 -2.69 -22.30
N GLN A 54 -5.74 -3.57 -22.13
CA GLN A 54 -5.31 -4.07 -20.82
C GLN A 54 -4.85 -2.93 -19.90
N LEU A 55 -4.04 -2.00 -20.41
CA LEU A 55 -3.59 -0.84 -19.63
C LEU A 55 -4.78 0.04 -19.22
N LYS A 56 -5.72 0.29 -20.13
CA LYS A 56 -6.92 1.08 -19.85
C LYS A 56 -7.79 0.41 -18.80
N ASP A 57 -8.02 -0.90 -18.90
CA ASP A 57 -8.83 -1.66 -17.94
C ASP A 57 -8.17 -1.68 -16.55
N MET A 58 -6.85 -1.84 -16.50
CA MET A 58 -6.07 -1.74 -15.26
C MET A 58 -6.19 -0.35 -14.63
N LEU A 59 -6.00 0.72 -15.43
CA LEU A 59 -6.12 2.10 -14.95
C LEU A 59 -7.55 2.42 -14.48
N ASN A 60 -8.58 1.96 -15.19
CA ASN A 60 -9.97 2.12 -14.78
C ASN A 60 -10.24 1.42 -13.44
N THR A 61 -9.70 0.22 -13.25
CA THR A 61 -9.83 -0.53 -11.99
C THR A 61 -9.17 0.21 -10.83
N PHE A 62 -7.93 0.70 -11.02
CA PHE A 62 -7.25 1.49 -10.00
C PHE A 62 -7.95 2.81 -9.70
N GLY A 63 -8.45 3.51 -10.73
CA GLY A 63 -9.22 4.74 -10.57
C GLY A 63 -10.51 4.52 -9.77
N LEU A 64 -11.25 3.45 -10.08
CA LEU A 64 -12.47 3.09 -9.36
C LEU A 64 -12.18 2.74 -7.88
N LEU A 65 -11.17 1.90 -7.63
CA LEU A 65 -10.78 1.54 -6.27
C LEU A 65 -10.33 2.77 -5.47
N ALA A 66 -9.51 3.63 -6.08
CA ALA A 66 -9.05 4.86 -5.44
C ALA A 66 -10.22 5.79 -5.11
N ALA A 67 -11.18 5.94 -6.02
CA ALA A 67 -12.37 6.77 -5.79
C ALA A 67 -13.24 6.24 -4.65
N LEU A 68 -13.50 4.92 -4.61
CA LEU A 68 -14.26 4.28 -3.54
C LEU A 68 -13.56 4.38 -2.17
N LEU A 69 -12.25 4.23 -2.13
CA LEU A 69 -11.50 4.40 -0.89
C LEU A 69 -11.43 5.87 -0.46
N LEU A 70 -11.37 6.80 -1.43
CA LEU A 70 -11.30 8.22 -1.14
C LEU A 70 -12.59 8.72 -0.48
N THR A 71 -13.76 8.21 -0.89
CA THR A 71 -15.03 8.55 -0.23
C THR A 71 -15.02 8.10 1.23
N VAL A 72 -14.50 6.90 1.52
CA VAL A 72 -14.33 6.42 2.90
C VAL A 72 -13.33 7.30 3.66
N ALA A 73 -12.17 7.60 3.06
CA ALA A 73 -11.13 8.43 3.67
C ALA A 73 -11.62 9.83 4.02
N MET A 74 -12.44 10.44 3.15
CA MET A 74 -13.05 11.75 3.40
C MET A 74 -14.17 11.71 4.45
N SER A 75 -14.87 10.59 4.58
CA SER A 75 -15.95 10.46 5.57
C SER A 75 -15.44 10.44 7.01
N ILE A 76 -14.20 9.98 7.24
CA ILE A 76 -13.59 9.90 8.57
C ILE A 76 -13.44 11.28 9.23
N PRO A 77 -12.70 12.27 8.66
CA PRO A 77 -12.59 13.59 9.27
C PRO A 77 -13.94 14.32 9.29
N ALA A 78 -14.82 14.06 8.32
CA ALA A 78 -16.17 14.63 8.29
C ALA A 78 -17.12 14.06 9.36
N SER A 79 -16.71 12.98 10.05
CA SER A 79 -17.51 12.36 11.11
C SER A 79 -17.26 12.97 12.51
N PHE A 80 -16.33 13.92 12.62
CA PHE A 80 -16.01 14.61 13.85
C PHE A 80 -16.40 16.08 13.77
N ASP A 81 -17.13 16.54 14.77
CA ASP A 81 -17.31 17.96 15.03
C ASP A 81 -16.14 18.48 15.90
N TYR A 82 -15.89 19.78 15.85
CA TYR A 82 -14.85 20.42 16.66
C TYR A 82 -15.05 20.14 18.15
N ASP A 83 -16.28 20.32 18.63
CA ASP A 83 -16.64 20.09 20.04
C ASP A 83 -16.44 18.61 20.45
N GLU A 84 -16.66 17.65 19.55
CA GLU A 84 -16.45 16.23 19.84
C GLU A 84 -14.96 15.90 20.05
N LEU A 85 -14.07 16.59 19.33
CA LEU A 85 -12.62 16.44 19.50
C LEU A 85 -12.14 17.06 20.81
N ASP A 86 -12.68 18.23 21.19
CA ASP A 86 -12.38 18.87 22.46
C ASP A 86 -12.90 18.02 23.63
N ASP A 87 -14.13 17.51 23.56
CA ASP A 87 -14.70 16.56 24.53
C ASP A 87 -13.87 15.27 24.62
N ALA A 88 -13.30 14.81 23.50
CA ALA A 88 -12.38 13.67 23.51
C ALA A 88 -11.09 14.01 24.27
N LEU A 89 -10.48 15.18 24.04
CA LEU A 89 -9.30 15.62 24.76
C LEU A 89 -9.54 15.66 26.28
N GLU A 90 -10.63 16.29 26.71
CA GLU A 90 -10.98 16.39 28.14
C GLU A 90 -11.15 14.99 28.77
N ARG A 91 -11.78 14.05 28.06
CA ARG A 91 -11.91 12.66 28.52
C ARG A 91 -10.56 11.97 28.72
N PHE A 92 -9.61 12.17 27.82
CA PHE A 92 -8.28 11.57 27.90
C PHE A 92 -7.34 12.25 28.92
N GLU A 93 -7.68 13.43 29.42
CA GLU A 93 -6.92 14.11 30.48
C GLU A 93 -7.26 13.60 31.89
N VAL A 94 -8.38 12.91 32.06
CA VAL A 94 -8.86 12.42 33.36
C VAL A 94 -8.62 10.91 33.52
N ALA A 95 -8.43 10.46 34.76
CA ALA A 95 -8.34 9.04 35.08
C ALA A 95 -9.68 8.33 34.77
N PRO A 96 -9.67 7.06 34.31
CA PRO A 96 -8.49 6.21 34.13
C PRO A 96 -7.76 6.40 32.79
N TYR A 97 -8.31 7.17 31.85
CA TYR A 97 -7.80 7.28 30.48
C TYR A 97 -6.38 7.85 30.38
N ALA A 98 -6.09 8.89 31.16
CA ALA A 98 -4.80 9.58 31.16
C ALA A 98 -3.59 8.66 31.46
N ALA A 99 -3.83 7.50 32.09
CA ALA A 99 -2.78 6.53 32.39
C ALA A 99 -2.37 5.65 31.20
N TYR A 100 -3.24 5.52 30.19
CA TYR A 100 -3.06 4.55 29.10
C TYR A 100 -2.90 5.21 27.72
N LEU A 101 -3.51 6.37 27.49
CA LEU A 101 -3.58 6.98 26.18
C LEU A 101 -3.45 8.51 26.27
N ASN A 102 -2.70 9.08 25.33
CA ASN A 102 -2.58 10.52 25.17
C ASN A 102 -3.56 10.99 24.08
N GLY A 103 -4.63 11.69 24.48
CA GLY A 103 -5.67 12.18 23.57
C GLY A 103 -5.13 13.06 22.45
N THR A 104 -4.20 13.97 22.76
CA THR A 104 -3.56 14.85 21.76
C THR A 104 -2.81 14.06 20.71
N ALA A 105 -2.06 13.03 21.12
CA ALA A 105 -1.36 12.15 20.19
C ALA A 105 -2.33 11.37 19.29
N LEU A 106 -3.43 10.85 19.84
CA LEU A 106 -4.45 10.14 19.06
C LEU A 106 -5.12 11.02 17.99
N ILE A 107 -5.44 12.27 18.34
CA ILE A 107 -6.03 13.23 17.40
C ILE A 107 -5.03 13.61 16.31
N GLN A 108 -3.77 13.85 16.66
CA GLN A 108 -2.72 14.12 15.67
C GLN A 108 -2.53 12.93 14.72
N GLU A 109 -2.50 11.70 15.24
CA GLU A 109 -2.40 10.49 14.43
C GLU A 109 -3.61 10.30 13.51
N LEU A 110 -4.83 10.58 14.00
CA LEU A 110 -6.04 10.59 13.18
C LEU A 110 -5.91 11.59 12.02
N GLN A 111 -5.50 12.82 12.32
CA GLN A 111 -5.36 13.90 11.32
C GLN A 111 -4.30 13.55 10.26
N VAL A 112 -3.10 13.13 10.69
CA VAL A 112 -2.01 12.76 9.79
C VAL A 112 -2.42 11.57 8.92
N SER A 113 -3.00 10.52 9.50
CA SER A 113 -3.42 9.33 8.77
C SER A 113 -4.53 9.64 7.77
N SER A 114 -5.49 10.48 8.17
CA SER A 114 -6.57 10.94 7.29
C SER A 114 -6.02 11.74 6.11
N ALA A 115 -5.07 12.66 6.35
CA ALA A 115 -4.42 13.43 5.31
C ALA A 115 -3.64 12.53 4.34
N VAL A 116 -2.87 11.57 4.85
CA VAL A 116 -2.16 10.58 4.02
C VAL A 116 -3.14 9.78 3.15
N GLY A 117 -4.26 9.35 3.74
CA GLY A 117 -5.34 8.65 3.02
C GLY A 117 -5.90 9.50 1.87
N VAL A 118 -6.37 10.70 2.17
CA VAL A 118 -7.00 11.61 1.21
C VAL A 118 -6.02 12.04 0.11
N PHE A 119 -4.82 12.51 0.46
CA PHE A 119 -3.85 12.97 -0.52
C PHE A 119 -3.28 11.84 -1.37
N GLY A 120 -2.98 10.68 -0.77
CA GLY A 120 -2.51 9.51 -1.51
C GLY A 120 -3.53 9.02 -2.54
N LEU A 121 -4.78 8.85 -2.13
CA LEU A 121 -5.85 8.40 -3.02
C LEU A 121 -6.21 9.47 -4.08
N GLY A 122 -6.23 10.75 -3.70
CA GLY A 122 -6.42 11.86 -4.64
C GLY A 122 -5.31 11.94 -5.70
N ALA A 123 -4.05 11.77 -5.31
CA ALA A 123 -2.92 11.71 -6.23
C ALA A 123 -3.03 10.51 -7.18
N THR A 124 -3.48 9.35 -6.69
CA THR A 124 -3.76 8.17 -7.53
C THR A 124 -4.80 8.48 -8.61
N ILE A 125 -5.93 9.10 -8.25
CA ILE A 125 -6.99 9.42 -9.23
C ILE A 125 -6.46 10.39 -10.30
N ILE A 126 -5.74 11.44 -9.89
CA ILE A 126 -5.14 12.40 -10.84
C ILE A 126 -4.17 11.69 -11.79
N ALA A 127 -3.28 10.85 -11.27
CA ALA A 127 -2.34 10.10 -12.08
C ALA A 127 -3.03 9.14 -13.07
N VAL A 128 -4.08 8.44 -12.63
CA VAL A 128 -4.91 7.59 -13.49
C VAL A 128 -5.55 8.41 -14.62
N VAL A 129 -6.17 9.55 -14.31
CA VAL A 129 -6.81 10.41 -15.33
C VAL A 129 -5.79 10.92 -16.35
N VAL A 130 -4.63 11.41 -15.89
CA VAL A 130 -3.55 11.86 -16.78
C VAL A 130 -3.09 10.73 -17.69
N MET A 131 -2.87 9.52 -17.14
CA MET A 131 -2.50 8.34 -17.93
C MET A 131 -3.57 7.97 -18.95
N LEU A 132 -4.84 7.97 -18.57
CA LEU A 132 -5.95 7.70 -19.49
C LEU A 132 -5.99 8.70 -20.65
N ILE A 133 -5.82 10.00 -20.38
CA ILE A 133 -5.75 11.05 -21.42
C ILE A 133 -4.60 10.77 -22.39
N ILE A 134 -3.42 10.45 -21.85
CA ILE A 134 -2.21 10.14 -22.63
C ILE A 134 -2.43 8.90 -23.50
N THR A 135 -3.02 7.82 -22.96
CA THR A 135 -3.32 6.59 -23.71
C THR A 135 -4.38 6.76 -24.80
N ALA A 136 -5.22 7.80 -24.69
CA ALA A 136 -6.24 8.09 -25.69
C ALA A 136 -5.68 8.75 -26.97
N ILE A 137 -4.40 9.17 -26.97
CA ILE A 137 -3.77 9.82 -28.12
C ILE A 137 -3.48 8.76 -29.22
N PRO A 138 -4.17 8.79 -30.38
CA PRO A 138 -4.15 7.67 -31.35
C PRO A 138 -2.80 7.45 -32.04
N GLN A 139 -1.93 8.47 -32.06
CA GLN A 139 -0.73 8.51 -32.89
C GLN A 139 0.38 7.56 -32.44
N TRP A 140 0.38 7.09 -31.19
CA TRP A 140 1.45 6.25 -30.66
C TRP A 140 1.19 4.74 -30.77
N ALA A 141 -0.07 4.34 -31.00
CA ALA A 141 -0.46 2.94 -31.08
C ALA A 141 0.05 2.23 -32.34
N SER A 142 0.30 2.98 -33.43
CA SER A 142 0.69 2.41 -34.73
C SER A 142 2.19 2.13 -34.87
N GLN A 143 3.04 2.68 -34.01
CA GLN A 143 4.50 2.53 -34.08
C GLN A 143 5.04 1.67 -32.92
N SER A 144 5.48 0.44 -33.22
CA SER A 144 6.00 -0.50 -32.21
C SER A 144 7.14 0.07 -31.37
N LYS A 145 8.06 0.83 -31.98
CA LYS A 145 9.20 1.44 -31.27
C LYS A 145 8.79 2.57 -30.32
N ALA A 146 7.83 3.41 -30.73
CA ALA A 146 7.36 4.51 -29.89
C ALA A 146 6.62 3.99 -28.64
N ARG A 147 5.84 2.90 -28.81
CA ARG A 147 5.12 2.25 -27.72
C ARG A 147 6.05 1.66 -26.65
N ILE A 148 7.13 0.99 -27.04
CA ILE A 148 8.13 0.46 -26.08
C ILE A 148 8.76 1.61 -25.29
N LYS A 149 9.16 2.70 -25.97
CA LYS A 149 9.75 3.87 -25.32
C LYS A 149 8.77 4.56 -24.36
N TYR A 150 7.51 4.67 -24.75
CA TYR A 150 6.44 5.19 -23.91
C TYR A 150 6.26 4.32 -22.66
N TRP A 151 6.18 3.01 -22.84
CA TRP A 151 6.00 2.05 -21.74
C TRP A 151 7.10 2.16 -20.68
N HIS A 152 8.34 2.34 -21.12
CA HIS A 152 9.48 2.53 -20.22
C HIS A 152 9.32 3.70 -19.24
N TRP A 153 8.60 4.76 -19.65
CA TRP A 153 8.27 5.89 -18.78
C TRP A 153 6.97 5.65 -18.01
N ALA A 154 5.93 5.18 -18.71
CA ALA A 154 4.60 4.88 -18.17
C ALA A 154 4.62 3.88 -17.00
N ARG A 155 5.51 2.89 -17.02
CA ARG A 155 5.63 1.89 -15.94
C ARG A 155 5.95 2.52 -14.59
N TRP A 156 6.74 3.60 -14.55
CA TRP A 156 7.05 4.30 -13.32
C TRP A 156 5.83 5.05 -12.78
N THR A 157 5.00 5.59 -13.67
CA THR A 157 3.71 6.20 -13.29
C THR A 157 2.73 5.15 -12.79
N VAL A 158 2.67 3.97 -13.40
CA VAL A 158 1.83 2.85 -12.92
C VAL A 158 2.31 2.36 -11.55
N LEU A 159 3.62 2.22 -11.35
CA LEU A 159 4.18 1.88 -10.04
C LEU A 159 3.84 2.94 -8.99
N TRP A 160 3.95 4.22 -9.35
CA TRP A 160 3.56 5.33 -8.48
C TRP A 160 2.07 5.28 -8.10
N ILE A 161 1.19 4.97 -9.05
CA ILE A 161 -0.25 4.74 -8.81
C ILE A 161 -0.46 3.62 -7.78
N ILE A 162 0.20 2.47 -7.97
CA ILE A 162 0.08 1.32 -7.06
C ILE A 162 0.56 1.70 -5.65
N LEU A 163 1.72 2.36 -5.54
CA LEU A 163 2.27 2.77 -4.25
C LEU A 163 1.38 3.77 -3.51
N ASN A 164 0.85 4.78 -4.21
CA ASN A 164 -0.07 5.76 -3.60
C ASN A 164 -1.41 5.14 -3.23
N LEU A 165 -1.92 4.19 -4.01
CA LEU A 165 -3.12 3.45 -3.67
C LEU A 165 -2.94 2.64 -2.38
N ILE A 166 -1.82 1.91 -2.25
CA ILE A 166 -1.49 1.14 -1.03
C ILE A 166 -1.31 2.07 0.17
N LEU A 167 -0.51 3.13 0.02
CA LEU A 167 -0.25 4.10 1.08
C LEU A 167 -1.52 4.81 1.53
N GLY A 168 -2.36 5.23 0.58
CA GLY A 168 -3.63 5.89 0.84
C GLY A 168 -4.65 4.95 1.51
N ALA A 169 -4.74 3.70 1.06
CA ALA A 169 -5.55 2.69 1.72
C ALA A 169 -5.07 2.45 3.17
N PHE A 170 -3.76 2.30 3.37
CA PHE A 170 -3.17 2.12 4.70
C PHE A 170 -3.46 3.30 5.63
N GLY A 171 -3.26 4.54 5.16
CA GLY A 171 -3.61 5.76 5.91
C GLY A 171 -5.09 5.82 6.27
N THR A 172 -5.97 5.39 5.36
CA THR A 172 -7.42 5.34 5.60
C THR A 172 -7.79 4.35 6.70
N PHE A 173 -7.20 3.15 6.69
CA PHE A 173 -7.43 2.16 7.75
C PHE A 173 -6.89 2.61 9.10
N GLN A 174 -5.71 3.26 9.12
CA GLN A 174 -5.15 3.84 10.34
C GLN A 174 -6.04 4.94 10.91
N ALA A 175 -6.51 5.86 10.06
CA ALA A 175 -7.45 6.91 10.44
C ALA A 175 -8.75 6.31 11.00
N PHE A 176 -9.30 5.30 10.35
CA PHE A 176 -10.51 4.62 10.82
C PHE A 176 -10.30 3.96 12.18
N ASN A 177 -9.15 3.31 12.40
CA ASN A 177 -8.81 2.72 13.70
C ASN A 177 -8.76 3.78 14.81
N ARG A 178 -8.13 4.93 14.56
CA ARG A 178 -8.08 6.04 15.52
C ARG A 178 -9.45 6.67 15.75
N MET A 179 -10.27 6.77 14.71
CA MET A 179 -11.66 7.22 14.85
C MET A 179 -12.46 6.32 15.80
N VAL A 180 -12.33 5.00 15.66
CA VAL A 180 -13.01 4.04 16.55
C VAL A 180 -12.52 4.20 17.99
N MET A 181 -11.22 4.39 18.22
CA MET A 181 -10.67 4.65 19.56
C MET A 181 -11.25 5.92 20.19
N LEU A 182 -11.40 6.99 19.41
CA LEU A 182 -11.93 8.28 19.91
C LEU A 182 -13.46 8.24 20.13
N LYS A 183 -14.22 7.52 19.29
CA LYS A 183 -15.69 7.42 19.41
C LYS A 183 -16.15 6.40 20.46
N PHE A 184 -15.39 5.33 20.69
CA PHE A 184 -15.79 4.21 21.56
C PHE A 184 -14.82 3.97 22.73
N THR A 185 -14.46 5.04 23.45
CA THR A 185 -13.45 5.03 24.52
C THR A 185 -13.77 4.05 25.66
N ASP A 186 -15.04 3.93 26.05
CA ASP A 186 -15.46 3.07 27.16
C ASP A 186 -15.23 1.58 26.87
N PHE A 187 -15.35 1.17 25.60
CA PHE A 187 -15.07 -0.22 25.19
C PHE A 187 -13.61 -0.58 25.45
N TYR A 188 -12.69 0.35 25.16
CA TYR A 188 -11.26 0.16 25.40
C TYR A 188 -10.92 0.07 26.89
N LEU A 189 -11.57 0.85 27.75
CA LEU A 189 -11.35 0.77 29.20
C LEU A 189 -11.89 -0.52 29.83
N ALA A 190 -13.08 -0.94 29.41
CA ALA A 190 -13.67 -2.19 29.87
C ALA A 190 -12.74 -3.38 29.58
N GLU A 191 -12.06 -3.35 28.44
CA GLU A 191 -11.11 -4.39 28.04
C GLU A 191 -9.76 -4.28 28.77
N HIS A 192 -9.23 -3.07 29.03
CA HIS A 192 -7.93 -2.87 29.70
C HIS A 192 -7.97 -3.02 31.23
N SER A 193 -9.12 -2.79 31.87
CA SER A 193 -9.28 -2.96 33.32
C SER A 193 -9.32 -4.43 33.73
N SER A 194 -9.63 -5.35 32.80
CA SER A 194 -9.38 -6.78 32.93
C SER A 194 -8.01 -7.14 32.34
N ILE A 195 -7.15 -7.79 33.12
CA ILE A 195 -5.82 -8.24 32.66
C ILE A 195 -5.97 -9.22 31.48
N SER A 196 -5.98 -8.76 30.21
CA SER A 196 -5.67 -9.61 29.04
C SER A 196 -5.57 -8.84 27.70
N VAL A 197 -4.35 -8.83 27.15
CA VAL A 197 -4.01 -9.00 25.72
C VAL A 197 -4.24 -7.84 24.74
N PHE A 198 -5.17 -6.91 24.93
CA PHE A 198 -5.46 -5.88 23.92
C PHE A 198 -4.78 -4.53 24.14
N ASN A 199 -3.45 -4.48 24.15
CA ASN A 199 -2.68 -3.21 24.10
C ASN A 199 -3.11 -2.38 22.85
N PRO A 200 -3.27 -1.05 22.88
CA PRO A 200 -3.56 -0.23 21.68
C PRO A 200 -2.54 -0.42 20.54
N GLU A 201 -1.29 -0.79 20.84
CA GLU A 201 -0.34 -1.28 19.83
C GLU A 201 -0.76 -2.64 19.23
N SER A 202 -1.37 -3.51 20.03
CA SER A 202 -1.89 -4.82 19.61
C SER A 202 -3.19 -4.74 18.82
N SER A 203 -4.06 -3.74 19.00
CA SER A 203 -5.24 -3.58 18.13
C SER A 203 -4.80 -3.26 16.71
N PHE A 204 -3.76 -2.42 16.56
CA PHE A 204 -3.09 -2.22 15.28
C PHE A 204 -2.53 -3.55 14.76
N VAL A 205 -1.71 -4.27 15.53
CA VAL A 205 -1.17 -5.59 15.10
C VAL A 205 -2.27 -6.61 14.79
N PHE A 206 -3.42 -6.55 15.47
CA PHE A 206 -4.52 -7.48 15.29
C PHE A 206 -5.31 -7.15 14.03
N PHE A 207 -5.71 -5.89 13.80
CA PHE A 207 -6.42 -5.49 12.59
C PHE A 207 -5.51 -5.43 11.36
N PHE A 208 -4.26 -5.00 11.53
CA PHE A 208 -3.22 -5.07 10.50
C PHE A 208 -2.81 -6.51 10.23
N GLY A 209 -2.71 -7.35 11.27
CA GLY A 209 -2.42 -8.77 11.18
C GLY A 209 -3.56 -9.57 10.56
N LEU A 210 -4.82 -9.29 10.90
CA LEU A 210 -6.00 -9.82 10.22
C LEU A 210 -6.08 -9.29 8.79
N GLY A 211 -5.85 -8.00 8.57
CA GLY A 211 -5.84 -7.39 7.24
C GLY A 211 -4.79 -8.04 6.35
N LEU A 212 -3.56 -8.19 6.84
CA LEU A 212 -2.49 -8.95 6.18
C LEU A 212 -2.87 -10.41 6.01
N LEU A 213 -3.41 -11.08 7.03
CA LEU A 213 -3.81 -12.48 6.94
C LEU A 213 -4.89 -12.68 5.87
N TRP A 214 -5.88 -11.78 5.77
CA TRP A 214 -6.95 -11.82 4.76
C TRP A 214 -6.48 -11.40 3.37
N LEU A 215 -5.53 -10.47 3.27
CA LEU A 215 -4.90 -10.08 2.00
C LEU A 215 -3.94 -11.16 1.50
N LEU A 216 -3.27 -11.87 2.42
CA LEU A 216 -2.35 -12.95 2.13
C LEU A 216 -3.05 -14.31 2.05
N LEU A 217 -4.28 -14.47 2.55
CA LEU A 217 -5.02 -15.73 2.52
C LEU A 217 -5.18 -16.29 1.10
N PRO A 218 -5.60 -15.49 0.09
CA PRO A 218 -5.71 -15.97 -1.28
C PRO A 218 -4.34 -16.37 -1.83
N LEU A 219 -3.29 -15.64 -1.44
CA LEU A 219 -1.90 -15.92 -1.77
C LEU A 219 -1.42 -17.26 -1.17
N ILE A 220 -1.74 -17.52 0.11
CA ILE A 220 -1.43 -18.76 0.81
C ILE A 220 -2.21 -19.93 0.21
N ILE A 221 -3.50 -19.75 -0.12
CA ILE A 221 -4.32 -20.79 -0.77
C ILE A 221 -3.77 -21.15 -2.16
N ILE A 222 -3.38 -20.15 -2.97
CA ILE A 222 -2.76 -20.39 -4.29
C ILE A 222 -1.42 -21.14 -4.12
N LEU A 223 -0.59 -20.71 -3.17
CA LEU A 223 0.69 -21.36 -2.88
C LEU A 223 0.55 -22.80 -2.39
N LEU A 224 -0.46 -23.09 -1.55
CA LEU A 224 -0.75 -24.44 -1.06
C LEU A 224 -1.42 -25.33 -2.12
N GLY A 225 -2.12 -24.75 -3.09
CA GLY A 225 -2.75 -25.48 -4.19
C GLY A 225 -1.83 -25.82 -5.37
N MET A 226 -0.62 -25.22 -5.42
CA MET A 226 0.36 -25.44 -6.48
C MET A 226 1.48 -26.45 -6.13
N GLY A 227 1.47 -27.01 -4.91
CA GLY A 227 2.38 -28.09 -4.48
C GLY A 227 1.71 -29.46 -4.52
#